data_AF-A0A7L0CJY6-F1
#
_entry.id   AF-A0A7L0CJY6-F1
#
_cell.length_a   1.000
_cell.length_b   1.000
_cell.length_c   1.000
_cell.angle_alpha   90.00
_cell.angle_beta   90.00
_cell.angle_gamma   90.00
#
_symmetry.space_group_name_H-M   'P 1'
#
loop_
_entity.id
_entity.type
_entity.pdbx_description
1 polymer ?
#
loop_
_entity_poly.entity_id
_entity_poly.type
_entity_poly.pdbx_seq_one_letter_code
_entity_poly.pdbx_strand_id
1 'polypeptide(L)' 'SEDVLSKDAGECAICLEELQQGDTIARLPCLCIYHKGQVFLGMHIEFQQVALNGCIDEWFEVNRSCPEHPSD' A
#
# COMPACT_ATOMS: atom_id res chain seq x y z
N SER A 1 0.61 -11.66 12.18
CA SER A 1 1.87 -11.31 11.52
C SER A 1 1.57 -10.13 10.63
N GLU A 2 1.89 -8.91 11.10
CA GLU A 2 1.81 -7.72 10.26
C GLU A 2 3.02 -7.74 9.30
N ASP A 3 2.78 -7.57 8.00
CA ASP A 3 3.84 -7.55 6.97
C ASP A 3 4.35 -6.10 6.90
N VAL A 4 5.45 -5.83 7.60
CA VAL A 4 6.05 -4.51 7.73
C VAL A 4 7.33 -4.45 6.92
N LEU A 5 7.51 -3.39 6.13
CA LEU A 5 8.73 -3.19 5.37
C LEU A 5 9.95 -3.08 6.28
N SER A 6 10.96 -3.92 6.03
CA SER A 6 12.26 -3.82 6.70
C SER A 6 13.21 -2.81 6.06
N LYS A 7 12.88 -2.31 4.88
CA LYS A 7 13.59 -1.28 4.09
C LYS A 7 12.59 -0.67 3.12
N ASP A 8 12.90 0.46 2.48
CA ASP A 8 12.14 0.99 1.35
C ASP A 8 11.95 -0.05 0.23
N ALA A 9 10.80 -0.02 -0.44
CA ALA A 9 10.48 -0.95 -1.52
C ALA A 9 9.73 -0.30 -2.70
N GLY A 10 10.28 0.79 -3.22
CA GLY A 10 9.75 1.46 -4.42
C GLY A 10 8.47 2.23 -4.11
N GLU A 11 7.55 2.27 -5.07
CA GLU A 11 6.33 3.09 -5.02
C GLU A 11 5.08 2.22 -5.08
N CYS A 12 4.05 2.60 -4.33
CA CYS A 12 2.74 1.95 -4.39
C CYS A 12 2.05 2.31 -5.71
N ALA A 13 1.77 1.34 -6.58
CA ALA A 13 1.17 1.63 -7.90
C ALA A 13 -0.26 2.22 -7.87
N ILE A 14 -0.90 2.27 -6.70
CA ILE A 14 -2.26 2.78 -6.51
C ILE A 14 -2.25 4.28 -6.18
N CYS A 15 -1.48 4.67 -5.15
CA CYS A 15 -1.38 6.07 -4.71
C CYS A 15 -0.14 6.78 -5.26
N LEU A 16 0.79 6.05 -5.89
CA LEU A 16 2.07 6.54 -6.41
C LEU A 16 3.00 7.15 -5.36
N GLU A 17 2.80 6.78 -4.10
CA GLU A 17 3.66 7.20 -2.98
C GLU A 17 4.72 6.15 -2.68
N GLU A 18 5.86 6.56 -2.15
CA GLU A 18 6.95 5.66 -1.76
C GLU A 18 6.56 4.75 -0.59
N LEU A 19 6.89 3.47 -0.72
CA LEU A 19 6.77 2.46 0.33
C LEU A 19 8.03 2.50 1.19
N GLN A 20 7.93 3.05 2.40
CA GLN A 20 9.07 3.30 3.27
C GLN A 20 9.26 2.18 4.31
N GLN A 21 10.47 2.11 4.86
CA GLN A 21 10.77 1.21 5.97
C GLN A 21 9.85 1.51 7.15
N GLY A 22 9.19 0.47 7.67
CA GLY A 22 8.23 0.60 8.78
C GLY A 22 6.77 0.66 8.33
N ASP A 23 6.50 0.82 7.03
CA ASP A 23 5.14 0.80 6.52
C ASP A 23 4.54 -0.61 6.55
N THR A 24 3.23 -0.65 6.84
CA THR A 24 2.45 -1.88 6.79
C THR A 24 1.94 -2.10 5.37
N ILE A 25 2.21 -3.27 4.81
CA ILE A 25 1.88 -3.58 3.41
C ILE A 25 1.04 -4.84 3.24
N ALA A 26 0.39 -4.94 2.08
CA ALA A 26 -0.19 -6.15 1.57
C ALA A 26 0.68 -6.65 0.44
N ARG A 27 1.09 -7.91 0.54
CA ARG A 27 1.77 -8.62 -0.54
C ARG A 27 0.78 -9.56 -1.21
N LEU A 28 0.59 -9.40 -2.51
CA LEU A 28 -0.23 -10.31 -3.31
C LEU A 28 0.56 -11.58 -3.68
N PRO A 29 -0.11 -12.66 -4.16
CA PRO A 29 0.56 -13.87 -4.64
C PRO A 29 1.57 -13.60 -5.77
N CYS A 30 1.34 -12.57 -6.59
CA CYS A 30 2.26 -12.10 -7.63
C CYS A 30 3.48 -11.33 -7.11
N LEU A 31 3.66 -11.26 -5.78
CA LEU A 31 4.73 -10.54 -5.08
C LEU A 31 4.65 -9.01 -5.14
N CYS A 32 3.69 -8.43 -5.87
CA CYS A 32 3.38 -7.01 -5.81
C CYS A 32 2.99 -6.58 -4.40
N ILE A 33 3.44 -5.39 -4.01
CA ILE A 33 3.25 -4.83 -2.67
C ILE A 33 2.53 -3.49 -2.75
N TYR A 34 1.63 -3.26 -1.80
CA TYR A 34 0.82 -2.04 -1.73
C TYR A 34 0.59 -1.65 -0.27
N HIS A 35 0.27 -0.37 -0.04
CA HIS A 35 -0.12 0.11 1.29
C HIS A 35 -1.35 -0.64 1.80
N LYS A 36 -1.20 -1.27 2.98
CA LYS A 36 -2.26 -1.97 3.69
C LYS A 36 -2.63 -1.16 4.92
N GLY A 37 -3.92 -1.02 5.18
CA GLY A 37 -4.42 -0.06 6.15
C GLY A 37 -3.79 -0.25 7.53
N GLN A 38 -2.89 0.64 7.93
CA GLN A 38 -2.58 0.92 9.33
C GLN A 38 -1.91 2.29 9.50
N VAL A 39 -2.43 3.02 10.50
CA VAL A 39 -2.13 4.42 10.80
C VAL A 39 -0.80 4.52 11.54
N PHE A 40 0.28 4.87 10.84
CA PHE A 40 1.47 5.37 11.53
C PHE A 40 1.35 6.90 11.67
N LEU A 41 0.91 7.33 12.85
CA LEU A 41 1.02 8.70 13.33
C LEU A 41 2.51 9.11 13.26
N GLY A 42 2.90 9.82 12.20
CA GLY A 42 4.31 10.07 11.91
C GLY A 42 4.59 11.24 10.97
N MET A 43 3.90 12.37 11.15
CA MET A 43 4.43 13.72 10.92
C MET A 43 5.03 14.05 9.54
N HIS A 44 4.19 14.42 8.57
CA HIS A 44 4.49 15.52 7.63
C HIS A 44 3.21 16.31 7.38
N ILE A 45 3.27 17.61 7.67
CA ILE A 45 2.14 18.50 7.93
C ILE A 45 1.71 19.16 6.61
N GLU A 46 0.40 19.40 6.46
CA GLU A 46 -0.24 20.38 5.56
C GLU A 46 -0.37 20.06 4.06
N PHE A 47 -0.92 18.90 3.67
CA PHE A 47 -1.95 18.77 2.60
C PHE A 47 -1.98 17.34 2.02
N GLN A 48 -3.19 16.78 2.04
CA GLN A 48 -3.68 15.61 1.31
C GLN A 48 -3.31 14.19 1.79
N GLN A 49 -4.40 13.50 2.13
CA GLN A 49 -4.66 12.10 1.81
C GLN A 49 -4.02 11.01 2.69
N VAL A 50 -4.44 10.92 3.96
CA VAL A 50 -4.31 9.63 4.67
C VAL A 50 -5.64 8.90 4.58
N ALA A 51 -5.69 7.99 3.61
CA ALA A 51 -6.75 7.00 3.50
C ALA A 51 -6.77 6.16 4.80
N LEU A 52 -7.88 6.21 5.53
CA LEU A 52 -8.10 5.30 6.66
C LEU A 52 -8.17 3.82 6.20
N ASN A 53 -8.41 3.61 4.91
CA ASN A 53 -8.43 2.31 4.26
C ASN A 53 -7.10 2.12 3.51
N GLY A 54 -6.48 0.93 3.58
CA GLY A 54 -5.29 0.65 2.79
C GLY A 54 -5.59 0.79 1.29
N CYS A 55 -4.63 1.30 0.52
CA CYS A 55 -4.80 1.51 -0.92
C CYS A 55 -5.29 0.24 -1.64
N ILE A 56 -4.77 -0.92 -1.22
CA ILE A 56 -5.15 -2.22 -1.78
C ILE A 56 -6.51 -2.73 -1.28
N ASP A 57 -6.90 -2.36 -0.06
CA ASP A 57 -8.19 -2.75 0.51
C ASP A 57 -9.32 -2.07 -0.28
N GLU A 58 -9.18 -0.76 -0.56
CA GLU A 58 -10.13 0.00 -1.39
C GLU A 58 -10.15 -0.50 -2.84
N TRP A 59 -8.99 -0.84 -3.42
CA TRP A 59 -8.92 -1.43 -4.76
C TRP A 59 -9.69 -2.74 -4.86
N PHE A 60 -9.58 -3.63 -3.85
CA PHE A 60 -10.25 -4.92 -3.83
C PHE A 60 -11.78 -4.86 -3.67
N GLU A 61 -12.33 -3.73 -3.23
CA GLU A 61 -13.78 -3.51 -3.27
C GLU A 61 -14.30 -3.41 -4.70
N VAL A 62 -13.48 -2.91 -5.63
CA VAL A 62 -13.83 -2.69 -7.04
C VAL A 62 -13.28 -3.80 -7.95
N ASN A 63 -12.00 -4.12 -7.83
CA ASN A 63 -11.30 -5.10 -8.65
C ASN A 63 -10.42 -6.00 -7.76
N ARG A 64 -10.67 -7.31 -7.79
CA ARG A 64 -9.91 -8.30 -7.02
C ARG A 64 -8.68 -8.84 -7.76
N SER A 65 -8.25 -8.16 -8.80
CA SER A 65 -7.06 -8.49 -9.60
C SER A 65 -5.92 -7.53 -9.27
N CYS A 66 -4.69 -7.96 -9.56
CA CYS A 66 -3.51 -7.12 -9.40
C CYS A 66 -3.57 -5.97 -10.42
N PRO A 67 -3.43 -4.70 -10.00
CA PRO A 67 -3.47 -3.55 -10.93
C PRO A 67 -2.31 -3.56 -11.92
N GLU A 68 -1.16 -4.12 -11.54
CA GLU A 68 0.01 -4.25 -12.43
C GLU A 68 -0.11 -5.40 -13.43
N HIS A 69 -0.98 -6.37 -13.15
CA HIS A 69 -1.10 -7.60 -13.94
C HIS A 69 -2.60 -7.92 -14.18
N PRO A 70 -3.28 -7.17 -15.06
CA PRO A 70 -4.71 -7.35 -15.32
C PRO A 70 -5.08 -8.65 -16.06
N SER A 71 -4.11 -9.51 -16.40
CA SER A 71 -4.30 -10.76 -17.15
C SER A 71 -3.73 -12.00 -16.45
N ASP A 72 -3.27 -11.86 -15.22
CA ASP A 72 -2.97 -12.99 -14.33
C ASP A 72 -4.24 -13.38 -13.53
#